data_AF-C6RI41-F1
#
_entry.id   AF-C6RI41-F1
#
_cell.length_a   1.000
_cell.length_b   1.000
_cell.length_c   1.000
_cell.angle_alpha   90.00
_cell.angle_beta   90.00
_cell.angle_gamma   90.00
#
_symmetry.space_group_name_H-M   'P 1'
#
loop_
_entity.id
_entity.type
_entity.pdbx_description
1 polymer ?
#
loop_
_entity_poly.entity_id
_entity_poly.type
_entity_poly.pdbx_seq_one_letter_code
_entity_poly.pdbx_strand_id
1 'polypeptide(L)'
;MAINLVKGQKISLAKDDGGHLHSFCVGANWGAITEKGFFRDKIKPVDLDLSAAMFDSNKQFCDVVYFGKKSAPGVFHSGDDLVGDVGGDDGLDNEIISVDLSRLNSNVEQIFFVLNSYNQIDFDKIPFASIRLYEGTPTRVNKVFASYNIVRYSAFAYKVAMILGAFEIEGGYEIPPSAQTYGNAPVISDEMMQECVKIYNKALAIERALNSTFVNRYSSEEVNLYNQNVRMHSQLIDWFNANCAGKQSYSACKAAQELNRQRGLPEQSCGY
;
A
#
# COMPACT_ATOMS: atom_id res chain seq x y z
N MET A 1 -9.98 17.17 -2.58
CA MET A 1 -10.44 17.02 -1.18
C MET A 1 -9.69 15.85 -0.57
N ALA A 2 -9.11 16.02 0.61
CA ALA A 2 -8.45 14.94 1.34
C ALA A 2 -9.49 14.03 2.00
N ILE A 3 -9.25 12.73 2.05
CA ILE A 3 -10.12 11.78 2.73
C ILE A 3 -9.68 11.70 4.19
N ASN A 4 -10.62 11.92 5.12
CA ASN A 4 -10.38 11.59 6.52
C ASN A 4 -10.50 10.07 6.68
N LEU A 5 -9.40 9.42 7.05
CA LEU A 5 -9.39 7.98 7.19
C LEU A 5 -10.12 7.53 8.45
N VAL A 6 -10.85 6.41 8.36
CA VAL A 6 -11.29 5.64 9.53
C VAL A 6 -10.42 4.39 9.69
N LYS A 7 -10.34 3.86 10.92
CA LYS A 7 -9.55 2.65 11.20
C LYS A 7 -9.95 1.51 10.26
N GLY A 8 -8.97 0.92 9.56
CA GLY A 8 -9.18 -0.20 8.63
C GLY A 8 -9.60 0.21 7.22
N GLN A 9 -9.76 1.51 6.93
CA GLN A 9 -10.10 1.98 5.59
C GLN A 9 -8.93 1.77 4.62
N LYS A 10 -9.20 1.14 3.48
CA LYS A 10 -8.28 1.05 2.34
C LYS A 10 -8.61 2.16 1.33
N ILE A 11 -7.58 2.85 0.85
CA ILE A 11 -7.71 3.83 -0.24
C ILE A 11 -6.77 3.45 -1.37
N SER A 12 -7.26 3.49 -2.60
CA SER A 12 -6.39 3.39 -3.77
C SER A 12 -5.67 4.73 -3.98
N LEU A 13 -4.38 4.66 -4.25
CA LEU A 13 -3.56 5.83 -4.61
C LEU A 13 -3.35 5.94 -6.13
N ALA A 14 -4.06 5.13 -6.92
CA ALA A 14 -4.08 5.27 -8.37
C ALA A 14 -4.62 6.64 -8.76
N LYS A 15 -4.02 7.27 -9.77
CA LYS A 15 -4.47 8.57 -10.24
C LYS A 15 -5.68 8.42 -11.16
N ASP A 16 -6.59 9.38 -11.09
CA ASP A 16 -7.83 9.39 -11.87
C ASP A 16 -7.58 9.48 -13.39
N ASP A 17 -6.40 9.95 -13.80
CA ASP A 17 -5.94 10.08 -15.19
C ASP A 17 -5.24 8.81 -15.73
N GLY A 18 -5.19 7.72 -14.94
CA GLY A 18 -4.48 6.50 -15.28
C GLY A 18 -2.97 6.57 -15.03
N GLY A 19 -2.46 7.67 -14.46
CA GLY A 19 -1.06 7.80 -14.06
C GLY A 19 -0.72 6.98 -12.80
N HIS A 20 0.56 6.67 -12.64
CA HIS A 20 1.08 5.99 -11.46
C HIS A 20 1.57 7.00 -10.41
N LEU A 21 1.45 6.64 -9.13
CA LEU A 21 2.13 7.33 -8.04
C LEU A 21 3.62 6.98 -8.14
N HIS A 22 4.49 7.98 -8.30
CA HIS A 22 5.95 7.75 -8.35
C HIS A 22 6.59 7.89 -6.99
N SER A 23 6.11 8.85 -6.21
CA SER A 23 6.62 9.15 -4.88
C SER A 23 5.52 9.74 -4.02
N PHE A 24 5.61 9.53 -2.72
CA PHE A 24 4.73 10.14 -1.73
C PHE A 24 5.49 10.44 -0.45
N CYS A 25 4.85 11.21 0.42
CA CYS A 25 5.35 11.51 1.75
C CYS A 25 4.28 11.16 2.79
N VAL A 26 4.75 10.65 3.92
CA VAL A 26 3.99 10.52 5.15
C VAL A 26 4.54 11.55 6.12
N GLY A 27 3.70 12.51 6.51
CA GLY A 27 4.06 13.57 7.46
C GLY A 27 3.34 13.39 8.77
N ALA A 28 4.06 13.48 9.88
CA ALA A 28 3.54 13.53 11.24
C ALA A 28 3.75 14.94 11.81
N ASN A 29 2.71 15.48 12.43
CA ASN A 29 2.68 16.79 13.06
C ASN A 29 2.15 16.63 14.49
N TRP A 30 2.81 17.19 15.48
CA TRP A 30 2.34 17.23 16.88
C TRP A 30 2.86 18.44 17.65
N GLY A 31 2.14 18.76 18.74
CA GLY A 31 2.51 19.87 19.62
C GLY A 31 3.20 19.44 20.91
N ALA A 32 4.09 20.29 21.40
CA ALA A 32 4.64 20.23 22.76
C ALA A 32 3.55 20.55 23.81
N ILE A 33 3.65 19.94 24.99
CA ILE A 33 2.69 20.19 26.07
C ILE A 33 3.05 21.49 26.79
N THR A 34 2.08 22.40 26.91
CA THR A 34 2.24 23.63 27.69
C THR A 34 1.55 23.49 29.05
N GLU A 35 2.34 23.42 30.12
CA GLU A 35 1.85 23.38 31.50
C GLU A 35 1.74 24.82 32.02
N LYS A 36 0.52 25.26 32.34
CA LYS A 36 0.28 26.62 32.86
C LYS A 36 0.91 26.79 34.24
N GLY A 37 1.81 27.76 34.36
CA GLY A 37 2.50 28.10 35.61
C GLY A 37 2.01 29.43 36.19
N PHE A 38 2.31 29.66 37.47
CA PHE A 38 1.89 30.89 38.18
C PHE A 38 2.66 32.16 37.73
N PHE A 39 3.86 32.00 37.15
CA PHE A 39 4.70 33.12 36.68
C PHE A 39 5.15 32.98 35.22
N ARG A 40 5.32 31.75 34.72
CA ARG A 40 5.68 31.45 33.34
C ARG A 40 5.18 30.06 32.98
N ASP A 41 4.68 29.90 31.77
CA ASP A 41 4.30 28.59 31.25
C ASP A 41 5.53 27.72 31.03
N LYS A 42 5.43 26.44 31.39
CA LYS A 42 6.49 25.46 31.23
C LYS A 42 6.18 24.61 30.00
N ILE A 43 7.14 24.54 29.08
CA ILE A 43 7.05 23.66 27.91
C ILE A 43 7.62 22.30 28.31
N LYS A 44 6.82 21.26 28.10
CA LYS A 44 7.23 19.86 28.20
C LYS A 44 7.34 19.31 26.77
N PRO A 45 8.57 18.96 26.31
CA PRO A 45 8.77 18.44 24.96
C PRO A 45 8.02 17.12 24.77
N VAL A 46 7.47 16.94 23.58
CA VAL A 46 6.84 15.70 23.13
C VAL A 46 7.69 15.16 21.98
N ASP A 47 8.17 13.94 22.14
CA ASP A 47 9.08 13.29 21.21
C ASP A 47 8.32 12.11 20.59
N LEU A 48 7.88 12.29 19.34
CA LEU A 48 7.19 11.26 18.56
C LEU A 48 8.06 10.86 17.38
N ASP A 49 8.45 9.58 17.33
CA ASP A 49 9.21 9.04 16.21
C ASP A 49 8.27 8.50 15.14
N LEU A 50 8.42 8.99 13.91
CA LEU A 50 7.82 8.40 12.72
C LEU A 50 8.79 7.40 12.08
N SER A 51 8.39 6.13 11.99
CA SER A 51 9.21 5.06 11.43
C SER A 51 8.54 4.37 10.24
N ALA A 52 9.34 3.80 9.34
CA ALA A 52 8.89 2.98 8.22
C ALA A 52 9.61 1.63 8.21
N ALA A 53 8.85 0.53 8.27
CA ALA A 53 9.36 -0.83 8.16
C ALA A 53 8.90 -1.47 6.85
N MET A 54 9.83 -2.02 6.08
CA MET A 54 9.62 -2.59 4.76
C MET A 54 9.65 -4.13 4.81
N PHE A 55 8.73 -4.77 4.10
CA PHE A 55 8.58 -6.22 4.06
C PHE A 55 8.36 -6.73 2.63
N ASP A 56 8.73 -7.99 2.40
CA ASP A 56 8.46 -8.69 1.16
C ASP A 56 7.08 -9.38 1.12
N SER A 57 6.80 -10.06 0.01
CA SER A 57 5.57 -10.84 -0.20
C SER A 57 5.30 -11.89 0.88
N ASN A 58 6.37 -12.46 1.45
CA ASN A 58 6.34 -13.49 2.50
C ASN A 58 6.33 -12.89 3.91
N LYS A 59 6.09 -11.58 4.03
CA LYS A 59 6.13 -10.82 5.29
C LYS A 59 7.49 -10.88 5.99
N GLN A 60 8.56 -11.15 5.24
CA GLN A 60 9.92 -11.11 5.76
C GLN A 60 10.42 -9.68 5.78
N PHE A 61 11.12 -9.34 6.86
CA PHE A 61 11.71 -8.03 7.04
C PHE A 61 12.77 -7.75 5.96
N CYS A 62 12.63 -6.62 5.26
CA CYS A 62 13.57 -6.17 4.25
C CYS A 62 14.49 -5.08 4.81
N ASP A 63 13.91 -3.98 5.29
CA ASP A 63 14.67 -2.87 5.86
C ASP A 63 13.77 -1.99 6.76
N VAL A 64 14.38 -1.03 7.46
CA VAL A 64 13.71 -0.03 8.31
C VAL A 64 14.35 1.35 8.17
N VAL A 65 13.52 2.38 8.28
CA VAL A 65 13.91 3.78 8.40
C VAL A 65 13.26 4.36 9.66
N TYR A 66 14.06 5.03 10.49
CA TYR A 66 13.66 5.64 11.77
C TYR A 66 14.71 6.68 12.19
N PHE A 67 14.54 7.36 13.32
CA PHE A 67 15.45 8.40 13.81
C PHE A 67 16.95 8.00 13.78
N GLY A 68 17.26 6.74 14.10
CA GLY A 68 18.63 6.19 14.13
C GLY A 68 19.16 5.69 12.78
N LYS A 69 18.29 5.46 11.79
CA LYS A 69 18.64 5.09 10.41
C LYS A 69 17.75 5.86 9.45
N LYS A 70 18.20 7.04 9.02
CA LYS A 70 17.38 8.02 8.29
C LYS A 70 17.18 7.72 6.79
N SER A 71 17.74 6.63 6.27
CA SER A 71 17.59 6.30 4.85
C SER A 71 17.76 4.82 4.57
N ALA A 72 16.98 4.36 3.60
CA ALA A 72 17.09 3.08 2.91
C ALA A 72 16.83 3.31 1.41
N PRO A 73 17.09 2.34 0.51
CA PRO A 73 16.76 2.50 -0.91
C PRO A 73 15.30 2.90 -1.13
N GLY A 74 15.08 4.12 -1.64
CA GLY A 74 13.75 4.66 -1.92
C GLY A 74 12.98 5.18 -0.70
N VAL A 75 13.52 5.15 0.52
CA VAL A 75 12.85 5.64 1.74
C VAL A 75 13.77 6.57 2.53
N PHE A 76 13.32 7.78 2.85
CA PHE A 76 14.12 8.82 3.49
C PHE A 76 13.35 9.49 4.63
N HIS A 77 14.00 9.70 5.76
CA HIS A 77 13.48 10.42 6.93
C HIS A 77 14.01 11.86 6.95
N SER A 78 13.18 12.83 7.30
CA SER A 78 13.54 14.25 7.34
C SER A 78 14.56 14.64 8.40
N GLY A 79 14.76 13.80 9.43
CA GLY A 79 15.34 14.21 10.70
C GLY A 79 14.41 13.90 11.85
N ASP A 80 14.93 14.06 13.06
CA ASP A 80 14.30 13.67 14.32
C ASP A 80 13.92 14.96 15.07
N ASP A 81 12.64 15.13 15.40
CA ASP A 81 12.12 16.26 16.18
C ASP A 81 11.83 15.82 17.62
N LEU A 82 12.66 16.29 18.55
CA LEU A 82 12.60 15.87 19.95
C LEU A 82 11.59 16.68 20.81
N VAL A 83 10.89 17.66 20.23
CA VAL A 83 10.16 18.68 20.99
C VAL A 83 8.69 18.80 20.57
N GLY A 84 8.43 18.77 19.27
CA GLY A 84 7.14 19.16 18.69
C GLY A 84 6.88 20.66 18.75
N ASP A 85 5.77 21.08 18.15
CA ASP A 85 5.45 22.49 17.97
C ASP A 85 5.19 23.23 19.29
N VAL A 86 5.79 24.41 19.43
CA VAL A 86 5.58 25.29 20.58
C VAL A 86 4.73 26.49 20.16
N GLY A 87 3.64 26.73 20.89
CA GLY A 87 2.76 27.87 20.61
C GLY A 87 1.55 27.56 19.71
N GLY A 88 1.31 26.28 19.42
CA GLY A 88 0.20 25.81 18.57
C GLY A 88 0.71 25.19 17.27
N ASP A 89 -0.21 24.60 16.51
CA ASP A 89 0.06 23.98 15.21
C ASP A 89 0.50 25.04 14.19
N ASP A 90 1.73 24.92 13.68
CA ASP A 90 2.27 25.84 12.67
C ASP A 90 1.91 25.42 11.23
N GLY A 91 1.26 24.27 11.07
CA GLY A 91 0.81 23.70 9.79
C GLY A 91 1.89 22.90 9.04
N LEU A 92 3.09 22.79 9.58
CA LEU A 92 4.19 21.99 9.05
C LEU A 92 4.19 20.60 9.71
N ASP A 93 4.84 19.65 9.05
CA ASP A 93 5.05 18.32 9.64
C ASP A 93 6.38 18.35 10.38
N ASN A 94 6.40 17.99 11.66
CA ASN A 94 7.62 17.84 12.46
C ASN A 94 8.53 16.76 11.87
N GLU A 95 7.94 15.62 11.47
CA GLU A 95 8.67 14.53 10.83
C GLU A 95 8.01 14.05 9.55
N ILE A 96 8.84 13.73 8.56
CA ILE A 96 8.41 13.30 7.23
C ILE A 96 9.23 12.10 6.79
N ILE A 97 8.53 11.04 6.37
CA ILE A 97 9.12 9.95 5.58
C ILE A 97 8.72 10.12 4.13
N SER A 98 9.70 10.33 3.26
CA SER A 98 9.55 10.34 1.81
C SER A 98 9.81 8.96 1.23
N VAL A 99 8.93 8.51 0.34
CA VAL A 99 9.05 7.25 -0.39
C VAL A 99 9.11 7.56 -1.88
N ASP A 100 10.18 7.10 -2.53
CA ASP A 100 10.36 7.08 -3.98
C ASP A 100 10.29 5.62 -4.46
N LEU A 101 9.18 5.28 -5.10
CA LEU A 101 8.89 3.90 -5.53
C LEU A 101 9.82 3.44 -6.65
N SER A 102 10.41 4.37 -7.42
CA SER A 102 11.35 4.03 -8.48
C SER A 102 12.71 3.56 -7.96
N ARG A 103 13.02 3.88 -6.70
CA ARG A 103 14.29 3.56 -6.02
C ARG A 103 14.13 2.51 -4.93
N LEU A 104 12.90 2.05 -4.70
CA LEU A 104 12.61 1.00 -3.75
C LEU A 104 13.24 -0.31 -4.23
N ASN A 105 13.70 -1.15 -3.30
CA ASN A 105 14.15 -2.48 -3.67
C ASN A 105 12.96 -3.30 -4.22
N SER A 106 13.17 -4.02 -5.31
CA SER A 106 12.13 -4.76 -6.03
C SER A 106 11.49 -5.90 -5.22
N ASN A 107 12.12 -6.30 -4.11
CA ASN A 107 11.55 -7.29 -3.19
C ASN A 107 10.60 -6.68 -2.14
N VAL A 108 10.56 -5.36 -1.98
CA VAL A 108 9.66 -4.71 -1.03
C VAL A 108 8.28 -4.61 -1.65
N GLU A 109 7.30 -5.22 -1.00
CA GLU A 109 5.89 -5.16 -1.40
C GLU A 109 5.02 -4.40 -0.39
N GLN A 110 5.52 -4.25 0.84
CA GLN A 110 4.77 -3.60 1.92
C GLN A 110 5.65 -2.64 2.70
N ILE A 111 5.10 -1.48 3.04
CA ILE A 111 5.72 -0.49 3.92
C ILE A 111 4.74 -0.13 5.03
N PHE A 112 5.11 -0.43 6.27
CA PHE A 112 4.34 -0.08 7.45
C PHE A 112 4.89 1.18 8.07
N PHE A 113 4.03 2.17 8.30
CA PHE A 113 4.37 3.40 9.00
C PHE A 113 3.93 3.28 10.45
N VAL A 114 4.83 3.59 11.36
CA VAL A 114 4.63 3.47 12.82
C VAL A 114 4.92 4.81 13.45
N LEU A 115 4.08 5.23 14.40
CA LEU A 115 4.35 6.37 15.25
C LEU A 115 4.51 5.88 16.67
N ASN A 116 5.59 6.25 17.34
CA ASN A 116 5.82 5.92 18.73
C ASN A 116 6.21 7.16 19.54
N SER A 117 5.72 7.27 20.77
CA SER A 117 6.21 8.26 21.72
C SER A 117 7.48 7.75 22.38
N TYR A 118 8.62 8.34 22.03
CA TYR A 118 9.93 7.98 22.57
C TYR A 118 9.96 8.21 24.08
N ASN A 119 9.47 9.37 24.52
CA ASN A 119 9.42 9.77 25.92
C ASN A 119 8.21 9.23 26.71
N GLN A 120 7.51 8.23 26.17
CA GLN A 120 6.40 7.50 26.81
C GLN A 120 5.25 8.40 27.27
N ILE A 121 4.99 9.47 26.52
CA ILE A 121 3.82 10.32 26.71
C ILE A 121 2.64 9.67 25.99
N ASP A 122 1.56 9.43 26.73
CA ASP A 122 0.32 8.92 26.17
C ASP A 122 -0.22 9.89 25.10
N PHE A 123 -0.67 9.35 23.96
CA PHE A 123 -1.16 10.18 22.86
C PHE A 123 -2.33 11.10 23.23
N ASP A 124 -3.13 10.74 24.25
CA ASP A 124 -4.25 11.55 24.74
C ASP A 124 -3.83 12.81 25.54
N LYS A 125 -2.56 12.87 25.98
CA LYS A 125 -1.99 14.03 26.68
C LYS A 125 -1.36 15.04 25.74
N ILE A 126 -1.15 14.67 24.48
CA ILE A 126 -0.56 15.52 23.46
C ILE A 126 -1.64 16.50 22.97
N PRO A 127 -1.37 17.82 22.90
CA PRO A 127 -2.40 18.82 22.60
C PRO A 127 -3.04 18.65 21.21
N PHE A 128 -2.23 18.27 20.23
CA PHE A 128 -2.67 17.85 18.91
C PHE A 128 -1.59 16.94 18.32
N ALA A 129 -2.04 15.97 17.53
CA ALA A 129 -1.19 15.13 16.73
C ALA A 129 -1.99 14.68 15.51
N SER A 130 -1.40 14.81 14.34
CA SER A 130 -1.99 14.43 13.08
C SER A 130 -0.96 13.80 12.16
N ILE A 131 -1.46 12.94 11.28
CA ILE A 131 -0.67 12.36 10.21
C ILE A 131 -1.38 12.61 8.89
N ARG A 132 -0.59 12.80 7.84
CA ARG A 132 -1.08 12.90 6.48
C ARG A 132 -0.21 12.12 5.50
N LEU A 133 -0.88 11.58 4.50
CA LEU A 133 -0.27 10.98 3.31
C LEU A 133 -0.51 11.92 2.13
N TYR A 134 0.55 12.30 1.43
CA TYR A 134 0.46 13.24 0.32
C TYR A 134 1.44 12.95 -0.81
N GLU A 135 1.06 13.35 -2.02
CA GLU A 135 1.98 13.49 -3.14
C GLU A 135 2.68 14.84 -3.05
N GLY A 136 4.01 14.83 -3.20
CA GLY A 136 4.83 16.02 -3.11
C GLY A 136 6.25 15.71 -2.65
N THR A 137 6.89 16.74 -2.11
CA THR A 137 8.21 16.69 -1.47
C THR A 137 8.07 17.15 -0.02
N PRO A 138 9.06 16.88 0.87
CA PRO A 138 9.01 17.36 2.25
C PRO A 138 8.72 18.86 2.40
N THR A 139 9.14 19.68 1.44
CA THR A 139 8.96 21.13 1.46
C THR A 139 7.78 21.63 0.61
N ARG A 140 7.06 20.73 -0.08
CA ARG A 140 5.95 21.11 -0.98
C ARG A 140 4.92 20.00 -1.10
N VAL A 141 3.73 20.25 -0.57
CA VAL A 141 2.57 19.37 -0.72
C VAL A 141 1.86 19.69 -2.04
N ASN A 142 1.73 18.71 -2.93
CA ASN A 142 0.95 18.88 -4.16
C ASN A 142 -0.51 18.45 -3.95
N LYS A 143 -0.72 17.25 -3.38
CA LYS A 143 -2.06 16.68 -3.14
C LYS A 143 -2.04 15.81 -1.89
N VAL A 144 -2.89 16.14 -0.92
CA VAL A 144 -3.12 15.26 0.25
C VAL A 144 -4.13 14.17 -0.13
N PHE A 145 -3.73 12.91 0.02
CA PHE A 145 -4.59 11.75 -0.22
C PHE A 145 -5.43 11.42 1.02
N ALA A 146 -4.78 11.42 2.17
CA ALA A 146 -5.39 11.04 3.44
C ALA A 146 -4.82 11.84 4.61
N SER A 147 -5.66 12.05 5.60
CA SER A 147 -5.27 12.59 6.90
C SER A 147 -5.97 11.87 8.03
N TYR A 148 -5.29 11.77 9.18
CA TYR A 148 -5.83 11.20 10.40
C TYR A 148 -5.41 12.04 11.61
N ASN A 149 -6.37 12.31 12.52
CA ASN A 149 -6.11 13.04 13.77
C ASN A 149 -6.08 12.03 14.92
N ILE A 150 -4.95 12.01 15.64
CA ILE A 150 -4.62 10.98 16.64
C ILE A 150 -5.22 11.33 18.01
N VAL A 151 -5.40 12.62 18.33
CA VAL A 151 -5.77 13.10 19.67
C VAL A 151 -7.29 13.03 19.94
N ARG A 152 -8.10 12.66 18.94
CA ARG A 152 -9.57 12.76 19.04
C ARG A 152 -10.29 11.60 19.72
N TYR A 153 -9.59 10.59 20.23
CA TYR A 153 -10.26 9.39 20.75
C TYR A 153 -9.73 8.96 22.11
N SER A 154 -10.63 8.77 23.08
CA SER A 154 -10.37 8.07 24.35
C SER A 154 -9.82 6.65 24.15
N ALA A 155 -9.95 6.10 22.94
CA ALA A 155 -9.34 4.84 22.52
C ALA A 155 -7.79 4.86 22.50
N PHE A 156 -7.17 6.04 22.50
CA PHE A 156 -5.71 6.20 22.53
C PHE A 156 -5.15 6.51 23.92
N ALA A 157 -6.00 6.53 24.95
CA ALA A 157 -5.52 6.59 26.33
C ALA A 157 -4.62 5.38 26.62
N TYR A 158 -3.50 5.63 27.31
CA TYR A 158 -2.48 4.64 27.64
C TYR A 158 -1.79 3.99 26.42
N LYS A 159 -1.85 4.64 25.24
CA LYS A 159 -1.16 4.18 24.03
C LYS A 159 0.02 5.11 23.76
N VAL A 160 1.18 4.49 23.53
CA VAL A 160 2.46 5.15 23.24
C VAL A 160 3.04 4.70 21.89
N ALA A 161 2.39 3.77 21.19
CA ALA A 161 2.80 3.32 19.87
C ALA A 161 1.58 2.91 19.04
N MET A 162 1.61 3.19 17.74
CA MET A 162 0.57 2.80 16.81
C MET A 162 1.11 2.57 15.39
N ILE A 163 0.54 1.59 14.70
CA ILE A 163 0.72 1.45 13.25
C ILE A 163 -0.29 2.40 12.58
N LEU A 164 0.22 3.32 11.80
CA LEU A 164 -0.54 4.40 11.16
C LEU A 164 -1.21 3.93 9.86
N GLY A 165 -0.51 3.07 9.12
CA GLY A 165 -0.99 2.53 7.86
C GLY A 165 0.03 1.61 7.23
N ALA A 166 -0.45 0.82 6.28
CA ALA A 166 0.37 0.01 5.40
C ALA A 166 0.19 0.51 3.98
N PHE A 167 1.30 0.77 3.30
CA PHE A 167 1.33 0.93 1.85
C PHE A 167 1.65 -0.44 1.24
N GLU A 168 0.73 -0.95 0.43
CA GLU A 168 0.90 -2.21 -0.29
C GLU A 168 1.13 -1.87 -1.77
N ILE A 169 2.24 -2.33 -2.31
CA ILE A 169 2.50 -2.32 -3.74
C ILE A 169 1.78 -3.55 -4.29
N GLU A 170 0.74 -3.35 -5.09
CA GLU A 170 0.21 -4.46 -5.88
C GLU A 170 1.35 -4.99 -6.75
N GLY A 171 1.75 -6.24 -6.50
CA GLY A 171 2.83 -6.89 -7.22
C GLY A 171 2.60 -6.88 -8.74
N GLY A 172 3.67 -7.09 -9.50
CA GLY A 172 3.59 -7.24 -10.95
C GLY A 172 2.60 -8.33 -11.35
N TYR A 173 2.03 -8.20 -12.53
CA TYR A 173 1.09 -9.19 -13.03
C TYR A 173 1.80 -10.52 -13.35
N GLU A 174 1.44 -11.58 -12.65
CA GLU A 174 1.84 -12.95 -12.98
C GLU A 174 1.06 -13.43 -14.20
N ILE A 175 1.78 -13.99 -15.18
CA ILE A 175 1.15 -14.61 -16.35
C ILE A 175 0.50 -15.92 -15.87
N PRO A 176 -0.80 -16.13 -16.13
CA PRO A 176 -1.46 -17.36 -15.72
C PRO A 176 -0.78 -18.60 -16.35
N PRO A 177 -0.65 -19.70 -15.60
CA PRO A 177 -0.06 -20.92 -16.14
C PRO A 177 -0.91 -21.47 -17.30
N SER A 178 -0.31 -21.63 -18.48
CA SER A 178 -0.96 -22.29 -19.62
C SER A 178 -0.86 -23.81 -19.44
N ALA A 179 -1.94 -24.46 -19.01
CA ALA A 179 -1.90 -25.89 -18.69
C ALA A 179 -1.60 -26.82 -19.88
N GLN A 180 -1.83 -26.44 -21.15
CA GLN A 180 -1.61 -27.33 -22.29
C GLN A 180 -1.27 -26.56 -23.58
N THR A 181 -0.14 -26.91 -24.21
CA THR A 181 0.29 -26.43 -25.53
C THR A 181 0.39 -27.58 -26.52
N TYR A 182 -0.72 -28.27 -26.78
CA TYR A 182 -0.80 -29.21 -27.90
C TYR A 182 -2.13 -29.02 -28.64
N GLY A 183 -2.11 -28.24 -29.72
CA GLY A 183 -3.26 -28.00 -30.59
C GLY A 183 -3.45 -26.54 -30.97
N ASN A 184 -4.37 -26.32 -31.92
CA ASN A 184 -4.79 -25.00 -32.41
C ASN A 184 -5.59 -24.29 -31.31
N ALA A 185 -4.91 -23.44 -30.51
CA ALA A 185 -5.54 -22.77 -29.38
C ALA A 185 -6.39 -21.58 -29.85
N PRO A 186 -7.61 -21.40 -29.33
CA PRO A 186 -8.43 -20.24 -29.67
C PRO A 186 -7.67 -18.92 -29.44
N VAL A 187 -7.80 -17.98 -30.37
CA VAL A 187 -7.10 -16.70 -30.33
C VAL A 187 -8.03 -15.63 -29.75
N ILE A 188 -7.52 -14.84 -28.82
CA ILE A 188 -8.21 -13.66 -28.26
C ILE A 188 -7.35 -12.41 -28.48
N SER A 189 -7.99 -11.25 -28.41
CA SER A 189 -7.27 -10.00 -28.62
C SER A 189 -6.24 -9.75 -27.55
N ASP A 190 -5.20 -8.99 -27.90
CA ASP A 190 -4.16 -8.62 -26.95
C ASP A 190 -4.76 -7.83 -25.77
N GLU A 191 -5.79 -7.01 -26.02
CA GLU A 191 -6.57 -6.31 -24.98
C GLU A 191 -7.35 -7.29 -24.10
N MET A 192 -8.02 -8.29 -24.70
CA MET A 192 -8.69 -9.34 -23.92
C MET A 192 -7.68 -10.15 -23.08
N MET A 193 -6.50 -10.42 -23.64
CA MET A 193 -5.44 -11.10 -22.91
C MET A 193 -4.92 -10.25 -21.74
N GLN A 194 -4.79 -8.93 -21.91
CA GLN A 194 -4.48 -8.03 -20.79
C GLN A 194 -5.54 -8.11 -19.69
N GLU A 195 -6.83 -8.16 -20.06
CA GLU A 195 -7.90 -8.33 -19.07
C GLU A 195 -7.84 -9.68 -18.36
N CYS A 196 -7.53 -10.76 -19.10
CA CYS A 196 -7.28 -12.07 -18.54
C CYS A 196 -6.18 -12.07 -17.47
N VAL A 197 -5.05 -11.42 -17.76
CA VAL A 197 -3.95 -11.26 -16.82
C VAL A 197 -4.38 -10.47 -15.57
N LYS A 198 -5.15 -9.39 -15.75
CA LYS A 198 -5.69 -8.60 -14.62
C LYS A 198 -6.63 -9.43 -13.73
N ILE A 199 -7.59 -10.15 -14.32
CA ILE A 199 -8.55 -10.95 -13.58
C ILE A 199 -7.86 -12.10 -12.84
N TYR A 200 -6.89 -12.77 -13.47
CA TYR A 200 -6.12 -13.82 -12.83
C TYR A 200 -5.38 -13.31 -11.58
N ASN A 201 -4.66 -12.19 -11.69
CA ASN A 201 -3.91 -11.62 -10.57
C ASN A 201 -4.81 -11.12 -9.43
N LYS A 202 -6.00 -10.59 -9.76
CA LYS A 202 -7.03 -10.28 -8.76
C LYS A 202 -7.48 -11.55 -8.02
N ALA A 203 -7.72 -12.64 -8.74
CA ALA A 203 -8.10 -13.92 -8.12
C ALA A 203 -6.99 -14.45 -7.20
N LEU A 204 -5.74 -14.40 -7.66
CA LEU A 204 -4.55 -14.83 -6.92
C LEU A 204 -4.33 -14.02 -5.64
N ALA A 205 -4.53 -12.70 -5.68
CA ALA A 205 -4.44 -11.85 -4.50
C ALA A 205 -5.47 -12.24 -3.43
N ILE A 206 -6.71 -12.55 -3.85
CA ILE A 206 -7.75 -13.03 -2.93
C ILE A 206 -7.39 -14.41 -2.36
N GLU A 207 -6.87 -15.33 -3.18
CA GLU A 207 -6.43 -16.65 -2.74
C GLU A 207 -5.33 -16.56 -1.66
N ARG A 208 -4.31 -15.72 -1.89
CA ARG A 208 -3.24 -15.45 -0.91
C ARG A 208 -3.81 -14.91 0.40
N ALA A 209 -4.74 -13.95 0.33
CA ALA A 209 -5.40 -13.41 1.51
C ALA A 209 -6.19 -14.50 2.26
N LEU A 210 -6.96 -15.34 1.57
CA LEU A 210 -7.72 -16.45 2.16
C LEU A 210 -6.79 -17.46 2.86
N ASN A 211 -5.67 -17.83 2.23
CA ASN A 211 -4.70 -18.78 2.80
C ASN A 211 -3.95 -18.23 4.03
N SER A 212 -3.80 -16.91 4.15
CA SER A 212 -3.15 -16.27 5.30
C SER A 212 -4.09 -15.92 6.47
N THR A 213 -5.40 -16.05 6.29
CA THR A 213 -6.39 -15.55 7.28
C THR A 213 -6.77 -16.64 8.29
N PHE A 214 -6.50 -16.41 9.58
CA PHE A 214 -7.07 -17.21 10.67
C PHE A 214 -8.42 -16.61 11.09
N VAL A 215 -9.53 -17.28 10.74
CA VAL A 215 -10.89 -16.77 10.99
C VAL A 215 -11.38 -17.15 12.38
N ASN A 216 -11.77 -16.17 13.20
CA ASN A 216 -12.48 -16.44 14.44
C ASN A 216 -13.93 -16.83 14.13
N ARG A 217 -14.27 -18.10 14.35
CA ARG A 217 -15.60 -18.67 14.04
C ARG A 217 -16.74 -18.10 14.88
N TYR A 218 -16.43 -17.37 15.95
CA TYR A 218 -17.44 -16.72 16.80
C TYR A 218 -17.69 -15.25 16.39
N SER A 219 -16.95 -14.73 15.42
CA SER A 219 -17.16 -13.40 14.85
C SER A 219 -17.95 -13.50 13.54
N SER A 220 -19.24 -13.15 13.58
CA SER A 220 -20.09 -13.14 12.40
C SER A 220 -19.56 -12.20 11.30
N GLU A 221 -18.86 -11.13 11.69
CA GLU A 221 -18.27 -10.17 10.75
C GLU A 221 -17.08 -10.78 9.99
N GLU A 222 -16.14 -11.42 10.70
CA GLU A 222 -14.98 -12.09 10.07
C GLU A 222 -15.42 -13.25 9.16
N VAL A 223 -16.42 -14.02 9.60
CA VAL A 223 -16.99 -15.11 8.80
C VAL A 223 -17.67 -14.58 7.52
N ASN A 224 -18.42 -13.48 7.62
CA ASN A 224 -19.07 -12.87 6.47
C ASN A 224 -18.06 -12.32 5.46
N LEU A 225 -17.00 -11.65 5.94
CA LEU A 225 -15.93 -11.14 5.10
C LEU A 225 -15.18 -12.27 4.39
N TYR A 226 -14.84 -13.34 5.11
CA TYR A 226 -14.21 -14.52 4.52
C TYR A 226 -15.08 -15.13 3.42
N ASN A 227 -16.37 -15.36 3.70
CA ASN A 227 -17.32 -15.92 2.72
C ASN A 227 -17.52 -15.01 1.51
N GLN A 228 -17.47 -13.68 1.69
CA GLN A 228 -17.51 -12.74 0.57
C GLN A 228 -16.28 -12.88 -0.33
N ASN A 229 -15.09 -12.97 0.26
CA ASN A 229 -13.85 -13.16 -0.47
C ASN A 229 -13.82 -14.50 -1.23
N VAL A 230 -14.31 -15.59 -0.62
CA VAL A 230 -14.46 -16.89 -1.29
C VAL A 230 -15.37 -16.78 -2.52
N ARG A 231 -16.52 -16.12 -2.39
CA ARG A 231 -17.44 -15.90 -3.53
C ARG A 231 -16.80 -15.08 -4.64
N MET A 232 -16.12 -14.00 -4.28
CA MET A 232 -15.45 -13.15 -5.26
C MET A 232 -14.32 -13.89 -5.98
N HIS A 233 -13.51 -14.67 -5.25
CA HIS A 233 -12.48 -15.51 -5.84
C HIS A 233 -13.07 -16.51 -6.84
N SER A 234 -14.14 -17.23 -6.46
CA SER A 234 -14.84 -18.15 -7.36
C SER A 234 -15.30 -17.46 -8.64
N GLN A 235 -15.94 -16.30 -8.54
CA GLN A 235 -16.44 -15.56 -9.69
C GLN A 235 -15.33 -15.14 -10.66
N LEU A 236 -14.18 -14.71 -10.14
CA LEU A 236 -13.03 -14.32 -10.96
C LEU A 236 -12.42 -15.53 -11.67
N ILE A 237 -12.30 -16.67 -10.98
CA ILE A 237 -11.81 -17.92 -11.55
C ILE A 237 -12.77 -18.46 -12.61
N ASP A 238 -14.08 -18.45 -12.35
CA ASP A 238 -15.09 -18.91 -13.32
C ASP A 238 -15.05 -18.05 -14.59
N TRP A 239 -14.96 -16.72 -14.43
CA TRP A 239 -14.80 -15.81 -15.55
C TRP A 239 -13.51 -16.08 -16.32
N PHE A 240 -12.39 -16.26 -15.62
CA PHE A 240 -11.09 -16.55 -16.24
C PHE A 240 -11.14 -17.87 -17.02
N ASN A 241 -11.71 -18.92 -16.44
CA ASN A 241 -11.84 -20.22 -17.10
C ASN A 241 -12.70 -20.16 -18.37
N ALA A 242 -13.78 -19.39 -18.34
CA ALA A 242 -14.64 -19.22 -19.52
C ALA A 242 -13.98 -18.39 -20.64
N ASN A 243 -13.25 -17.34 -20.26
CA ASN A 243 -12.81 -16.31 -21.21
C ASN A 243 -11.35 -16.42 -21.63
N CYS A 244 -10.49 -17.04 -20.82
CA CYS A 244 -9.05 -16.94 -20.93
C CYS A 244 -8.34 -18.29 -20.98
N ALA A 245 -8.80 -19.27 -20.20
CA ALA A 245 -8.14 -20.56 -20.10
C ALA A 245 -8.02 -21.26 -21.45
N GLY A 246 -6.80 -21.70 -21.79
CA GLY A 246 -6.51 -22.39 -23.05
C GLY A 246 -6.51 -21.50 -24.29
N LYS A 247 -6.61 -20.17 -24.14
CA LYS A 247 -6.57 -19.23 -25.27
C LYS A 247 -5.20 -18.55 -25.35
N GLN A 248 -4.83 -18.08 -26.54
CA GLN A 248 -3.58 -17.37 -26.80
C GLN A 248 -3.86 -15.94 -27.30
N SER A 249 -2.90 -15.04 -27.11
CA SER A 249 -3.00 -13.69 -27.64
C SER A 249 -2.78 -13.68 -29.14
N TYR A 250 -3.33 -12.67 -29.82
CA TYR A 250 -3.12 -12.49 -31.25
C TYR A 250 -1.66 -12.27 -31.60
N SER A 251 -0.96 -11.43 -30.85
CA SER A 251 0.47 -11.22 -30.98
C SER A 251 1.27 -12.53 -30.88
N ALA A 252 0.95 -13.39 -29.91
CA ALA A 252 1.58 -14.70 -29.76
C ALA A 252 1.27 -15.62 -30.95
N CYS A 253 0.01 -15.66 -31.40
CA CYS A 253 -0.38 -16.43 -32.58
C CYS A 253 0.38 -15.97 -33.83
N LYS A 254 0.50 -14.66 -34.06
CA LYS A 254 1.23 -14.09 -35.19
C LYS A 254 2.72 -14.43 -35.16
N ALA A 255 3.34 -14.39 -33.99
CA ALA A 255 4.73 -14.78 -33.82
C ALA A 255 4.94 -16.27 -34.17
N ALA A 256 4.05 -17.15 -33.70
CA ALA A 256 4.10 -18.58 -34.01
C ALA A 256 3.86 -18.85 -35.51
N GLN A 257 2.90 -18.14 -36.13
CA GLN A 257 2.60 -18.24 -37.55
C GLN A 257 3.84 -17.92 -38.40
N GLU A 258 4.53 -16.83 -38.08
CA GLU A 258 5.74 -16.40 -38.81
C GLU A 258 6.88 -17.42 -38.66
N LEU A 259 7.12 -17.93 -37.44
CA LEU A 259 8.15 -18.95 -37.21
C LEU A 259 7.85 -20.28 -37.93
N ASN A 260 6.57 -20.68 -38.01
CA ASN A 260 6.17 -21.88 -38.73
C ASN A 260 6.36 -21.73 -40.24
N ARG A 261 6.04 -20.55 -40.80
CA ARG A 261 6.27 -20.25 -42.22
C ARG A 261 7.73 -20.41 -42.61
N GLN A 262 8.63 -19.87 -41.78
CA GLN A 262 10.08 -19.96 -41.99
C GLN A 262 10.60 -21.40 -41.98
N ARG A 263 9.88 -22.31 -41.30
CA ARG A 263 10.23 -23.73 -41.18
C ARG A 263 9.43 -24.64 -42.13
N GLY A 264 8.55 -24.09 -42.96
CA GLY A 264 7.66 -24.87 -43.82
C GLY A 264 6.66 -25.73 -43.04
N LEU A 265 6.33 -25.35 -41.81
CA LEU A 265 5.40 -26.06 -40.94
C LEU A 265 3.96 -25.53 -41.12
N PRO A 266 2.92 -26.35 -40.83
CA PRO A 266 1.54 -25.91 -40.85
C PRO A 266 1.28 -24.67 -39.97
N GLU A 267 0.50 -23.73 -40.48
CA GLU A 267 0.12 -22.49 -39.79
C GLU A 267 -1.32 -22.56 -39.27
N GLN A 268 -1.61 -21.90 -38.15
CA GLN A 268 -2.98 -21.62 -37.71
C GLN A 268 -3.43 -20.22 -38.18
N SER A 269 -4.74 -20.03 -38.39
CA SER A 269 -5.30 -18.69 -38.59
C SER A 269 -5.37 -17.94 -37.27
N CYS A 270 -4.92 -16.68 -37.27
CA CYS A 270 -4.98 -15.81 -36.09
C CYS A 270 -6.21 -14.88 -36.08
N GLY A 271 -7.17 -15.06 -36.98
CA GLY A 271 -8.40 -14.26 -36.99
C GLY A 271 -9.36 -14.65 -35.88
N TYR A 272 -10.18 -13.69 -35.41
CA TYR A 272 -11.30 -13.93 -34.50
C TYR A 272 -12.57 -14.32 -35.25
#